data_AF-A0A2E3H702-F1
#
_entry.id   AF-A0A2E3H702-F1
#
_cell.length_a   1.000
_cell.length_b   1.000
_cell.length_c   1.000
_cell.angle_alpha   90.00
_cell.angle_beta   90.00
_cell.angle_gamma   90.00
#
_symmetry.space_group_name_H-M   'P 1'
#
loop_
_entity.id
_entity.type
_entity.pdbx_description
1 polymer ?
#
loop_
_entity_poly.entity_id
_entity_poly.type
_entity_poly.pdbx_seq_one_letter_code
_entity_poly.pdbx_strand_id
1 'polypeptide(L)'
;MTPQFMPAKHSGLFLPGPKSLLILITAMLVNGWGSVHVLAEPDTWGKTTTIQAEFHAASDVPKSQIALTREWYEVASGAWGNFGPLEFWIVGRDEQAARELDKRYCEIRKRKDPGISFRPCLHRGHNFLSYARNGNTGLNTRRNEHEKWSGFIITMSGKFPGPGEEDYKPAVLHEYFHVYQHAHIHSRNEAAREKLSRVNPWWGEGGAEYMAQLLYSRQEGVRPGYLREIMQRKLRSLKDLRRGESIRDIPYGRRARVAYDLGTWFIAFIISKSSENAYRVRFFKDLNAEGFEGAFLKSFGQSSQELLDEFHGHFLNLDLEEMMKIIP
;
A
#
# COMPACT_ATOMS: atom_id res chain seq x y z
N MET A 1 -71.37 7.79 2.64
CA MET A 1 -71.79 8.17 1.27
C MET A 1 -71.06 7.28 0.30
N THR A 2 -71.83 6.50 -0.44
CA THR A 2 -71.46 5.69 -1.60
C THR A 2 -70.90 6.57 -2.75
N PRO A 3 -70.25 5.95 -3.75
CA PRO A 3 -69.24 6.54 -4.63
C PRO A 3 -69.83 7.20 -5.87
N GLN A 4 -68.99 7.92 -6.62
CA GLN A 4 -69.25 8.16 -8.05
C GLN A 4 -68.14 7.59 -8.93
N PHE A 5 -68.62 6.75 -9.85
CA PHE A 5 -67.93 6.01 -10.89
C PHE A 5 -67.50 6.90 -12.07
N MET A 6 -66.26 6.71 -12.53
CA MET A 6 -65.80 6.32 -13.89
C MET A 6 -66.45 6.94 -15.17
N PRO A 7 -65.68 7.19 -16.26
CA PRO A 7 -65.15 6.06 -17.05
C PRO A 7 -63.74 6.19 -17.65
N ALA A 8 -63.27 5.01 -18.03
CA ALA A 8 -62.01 4.64 -18.64
C ALA A 8 -61.82 5.13 -20.08
N LYS A 9 -60.55 5.23 -20.50
CA LYS A 9 -60.08 4.71 -21.79
C LYS A 9 -58.70 4.05 -21.62
N HIS A 10 -58.59 2.84 -22.18
CA HIS A 10 -57.38 2.06 -22.44
C HIS A 10 -56.29 2.92 -23.11
N SER A 11 -54.98 2.66 -23.01
CA SER A 11 -54.27 1.39 -23.29
C SER A 11 -52.77 1.55 -22.95
N GLY A 12 -52.11 0.47 -22.51
CA GLY A 12 -50.65 0.32 -22.62
C GLY A 12 -49.93 -0.08 -21.32
N LEU A 13 -49.87 -1.38 -21.04
CA LEU A 13 -48.81 -1.97 -20.22
C LEU A 13 -47.47 -1.83 -20.96
N PHE A 14 -46.40 -1.41 -20.29
CA PHE A 14 -45.08 -2.03 -20.43
C PHE A 14 -44.20 -1.70 -19.20
N LEU A 15 -43.65 -2.77 -18.60
CA LEU A 15 -42.77 -2.78 -17.43
C LEU A 15 -41.36 -2.23 -17.77
N PRO A 16 -40.64 -1.63 -16.80
CA PRO A 16 -39.26 -1.22 -17.02
C PRO A 16 -38.31 -2.42 -16.96
N GLY A 17 -37.64 -2.68 -18.09
CA GLY A 17 -36.59 -3.69 -18.23
C GLY A 17 -35.25 -3.28 -17.61
N PRO A 18 -34.34 -4.25 -17.42
CA PRO A 18 -33.18 -4.13 -16.53
C PRO A 18 -31.97 -3.40 -17.13
N LYS A 19 -31.17 -2.88 -16.19
CA LYS A 19 -29.87 -2.23 -16.33
C LYS A 19 -28.97 -2.93 -17.35
N SER A 20 -28.41 -2.14 -18.26
CA SER A 20 -27.44 -2.52 -19.27
C SER A 20 -26.24 -3.27 -18.67
N LEU A 21 -26.27 -4.59 -18.79
CA LEU A 21 -25.10 -5.45 -18.74
C LEU A 21 -24.44 -5.34 -20.11
N LEU A 22 -23.26 -4.73 -20.18
CA LEU A 22 -22.47 -4.69 -21.41
C LEU A 22 -21.90 -6.09 -21.65
N ILE A 23 -22.68 -6.96 -22.29
CA ILE A 23 -22.20 -8.25 -22.80
C ILE A 23 -21.44 -7.94 -24.09
N LEU A 24 -20.11 -8.08 -24.04
CA LEU A 24 -19.30 -8.13 -25.24
C LEU A 24 -19.68 -9.41 -26.01
N ILE A 25 -20.39 -9.27 -27.13
CA ILE A 25 -20.65 -10.38 -28.04
C ILE A 25 -19.39 -10.57 -28.89
N THR A 26 -18.64 -11.63 -28.61
CA THR A 26 -17.58 -12.10 -29.50
C THR A 26 -18.25 -12.73 -30.72
N ALA A 27 -18.10 -12.10 -31.89
CA ALA A 27 -18.53 -12.70 -33.15
C ALA A 27 -17.69 -13.96 -33.42
N MET A 28 -18.32 -15.14 -33.39
CA MET A 28 -17.72 -16.38 -33.86
C MET A 28 -17.90 -16.48 -35.38
N LEU A 29 -16.85 -16.17 -36.14
CA LEU A 29 -16.69 -16.69 -37.49
C LEU A 29 -16.10 -18.10 -37.36
N VAL A 30 -16.94 -19.11 -37.54
CA VAL A 30 -16.51 -20.50 -37.63
C VAL A 30 -15.97 -20.72 -39.03
N ASN A 31 -14.65 -20.79 -39.17
CA ASN A 31 -14.00 -21.48 -40.27
C ASN A 31 -12.70 -22.12 -39.75
N GLY A 32 -12.66 -23.45 -39.81
CA GLY A 32 -11.45 -24.28 -39.92
C GLY A 32 -10.32 -24.07 -38.90
N TRP A 33 -10.17 -25.05 -37.99
CA TRP A 33 -8.94 -25.33 -37.22
C TRP A 33 -8.14 -24.10 -36.76
N GLY A 34 -8.61 -23.43 -35.71
CA GLY A 34 -7.88 -22.36 -35.05
C GLY A 34 -7.83 -22.61 -33.55
N SER A 35 -6.62 -22.77 -33.01
CA SER A 35 -6.33 -22.66 -31.59
C SER A 35 -7.02 -21.40 -31.05
N VAL A 36 -7.86 -21.54 -30.02
CA VAL A 36 -8.41 -20.37 -29.32
C VAL A 36 -7.25 -19.69 -28.59
N HIS A 37 -6.61 -18.75 -29.26
CA HIS A 37 -5.69 -17.82 -28.63
C HIS A 37 -6.53 -16.86 -27.79
N VAL A 38 -6.73 -17.20 -26.52
CA VAL A 38 -7.14 -16.22 -25.51
C VAL A 38 -6.02 -15.19 -25.48
N LEU A 39 -6.27 -14.01 -26.06
CA LEU A 39 -5.35 -12.89 -25.98
C LEU A 39 -5.17 -12.59 -24.48
N ALA A 40 -3.94 -12.74 -23.98
CA ALA A 40 -3.61 -12.38 -22.60
C ALA A 40 -3.96 -10.91 -22.40
N GLU A 41 -4.73 -10.60 -21.35
CA GLU A 41 -5.02 -9.19 -21.04
C GLU A 41 -3.71 -8.41 -20.89
N PRO A 42 -3.65 -7.17 -21.41
CA PRO A 42 -2.44 -6.37 -21.34
C PRO A 42 -2.04 -6.15 -19.87
N ASP A 43 -0.77 -6.38 -19.55
CA ASP A 43 -0.22 -6.13 -18.22
C ASP A 43 -0.25 -4.62 -17.94
N THR A 44 -1.14 -4.20 -17.03
CA THR A 44 -1.35 -2.81 -16.65
C THR A 44 -0.55 -2.40 -15.41
N TRP A 45 0.34 -3.27 -14.93
CA TRP A 45 1.19 -2.98 -13.77
C TRP A 45 1.96 -1.66 -13.92
N GLY A 46 2.05 -0.90 -12.83
CA GLY A 46 2.71 0.41 -12.80
C GLY A 46 1.94 1.55 -13.45
N LYS A 47 0.72 1.32 -13.95
CA LYS A 47 -0.18 2.37 -14.42
C LYS A 47 -1.23 2.70 -13.37
N THR A 48 -1.64 3.96 -13.33
CA THR A 48 -2.79 4.36 -12.52
C THR A 48 -4.08 3.81 -13.11
N THR A 49 -5.08 3.60 -12.26
CA THR A 49 -6.38 3.04 -12.62
C THR A 49 -7.52 3.83 -11.99
N THR A 50 -8.69 3.80 -12.63
CA THR A 50 -9.94 4.34 -12.06
C THR A 50 -10.69 3.31 -11.22
N ILE A 51 -10.25 2.04 -11.24
CA ILE A 51 -10.83 0.96 -10.44
C ILE A 51 -10.57 1.24 -8.95
N GLN A 52 -11.63 1.28 -8.18
CA GLN A 52 -11.59 1.49 -6.73
C GLN A 52 -11.07 0.25 -6.01
N ALA A 53 -10.42 0.45 -4.86
CA ALA A 53 -10.00 -0.65 -4.01
C ALA A 53 -11.20 -1.46 -3.49
N GLU A 54 -11.02 -2.78 -3.40
CA GLU A 54 -11.99 -3.67 -2.75
C GLU A 54 -11.81 -3.65 -1.23
N PHE A 55 -12.89 -3.71 -0.45
CA PHE A 55 -12.84 -3.76 1.01
C PHE A 55 -13.53 -5.02 1.52
N HIS A 56 -12.78 -5.86 2.23
CA HIS A 56 -13.26 -7.05 2.90
C HIS A 56 -12.99 -6.89 4.39
N ALA A 57 -13.95 -7.20 5.25
CA ALA A 57 -13.82 -7.01 6.69
C ALA A 57 -14.37 -8.19 7.47
N ALA A 58 -13.77 -8.48 8.63
CA ALA A 58 -14.29 -9.45 9.60
C ALA A 58 -15.62 -8.95 10.19
N SER A 59 -16.46 -9.86 10.67
CA SER A 59 -17.82 -9.54 11.14
C SER A 59 -17.87 -8.65 12.37
N ASP A 60 -16.78 -8.58 13.14
CA ASP A 60 -16.64 -7.74 14.33
C ASP A 60 -16.08 -6.33 14.02
N VAL A 61 -15.72 -6.05 12.76
CA VAL A 61 -15.23 -4.74 12.34
C VAL A 61 -16.41 -3.77 12.17
N PRO A 62 -16.45 -2.65 12.90
CA PRO A 62 -17.53 -1.67 12.75
C PRO A 62 -17.46 -0.97 11.39
N LYS A 63 -18.62 -0.61 10.84
CA LYS A 63 -18.72 0.12 9.56
C LYS A 63 -17.92 1.42 9.56
N SER A 64 -17.81 2.09 10.72
CA SER A 64 -17.01 3.31 10.88
C SER A 64 -15.52 3.08 10.61
N GLN A 65 -14.97 1.93 11.02
CA GLN A 65 -13.57 1.60 10.73
C GLN A 65 -13.37 1.37 9.22
N ILE A 66 -14.29 0.67 8.56
CA ILE A 66 -14.22 0.45 7.09
C ILE A 66 -14.28 1.79 6.34
N ALA A 67 -15.17 2.69 6.77
CA ALA A 67 -15.29 4.03 6.21
C ALA A 67 -14.01 4.85 6.43
N LEU A 68 -13.44 4.81 7.64
CA LEU A 68 -12.18 5.49 7.94
C LEU A 68 -11.02 4.95 7.10
N THR A 69 -10.86 3.63 6.96
CA THR A 69 -9.81 3.05 6.10
C THR A 69 -9.99 3.51 4.65
N ARG A 70 -11.24 3.57 4.16
CA ARG A 70 -11.53 4.05 2.80
C ARG A 70 -11.17 5.52 2.62
N GLU A 71 -11.56 6.38 3.55
CA GLU A 71 -11.24 7.82 3.53
C GLU A 71 -9.72 8.03 3.41
N TRP A 72 -8.92 7.34 4.24
CA TRP A 72 -7.47 7.49 4.22
C TRP A 72 -6.81 6.84 2.99
N TYR A 73 -7.40 5.79 2.42
CA TYR A 73 -7.01 5.29 1.10
C TYR A 73 -7.27 6.34 0.00
N GLU A 74 -8.42 7.02 0.04
CA GLU A 74 -8.77 8.06 -0.94
C GLU A 74 -7.80 9.26 -0.84
N VAL A 75 -7.39 9.64 0.38
CA VAL A 75 -6.32 10.63 0.59
C VAL A 75 -4.99 10.18 -0.03
N ALA A 76 -4.57 8.94 0.25
CA ALA A 76 -3.30 8.40 -0.25
C ALA A 76 -3.28 8.28 -1.80
N SER A 77 -4.34 7.71 -2.37
CA SER A 77 -4.48 7.51 -3.81
C SER A 77 -4.67 8.82 -4.57
N GLY A 78 -5.31 9.82 -3.97
CA GLY A 78 -5.36 11.18 -4.51
C GLY A 78 -3.99 11.85 -4.54
N ALA A 79 -3.17 11.66 -3.51
CA ALA A 79 -1.85 12.26 -3.40
C ALA A 79 -0.79 11.60 -4.29
N TRP A 80 -0.82 10.27 -4.41
CA TRP A 80 0.26 9.51 -5.05
C TRP A 80 -0.17 8.80 -6.34
N GLY A 81 -1.45 8.85 -6.70
CA GLY A 81 -2.04 8.14 -7.83
C GLY A 81 -2.63 6.81 -7.41
N ASN A 82 -3.74 6.42 -8.05
CA ASN A 82 -4.45 5.19 -7.73
C ASN A 82 -3.87 3.98 -8.46
N PHE A 83 -3.19 3.07 -7.75
CA PHE A 83 -2.64 1.83 -8.31
C PHE A 83 -3.41 0.60 -7.84
N GLY A 84 -3.58 -0.39 -8.73
CA GLY A 84 -4.33 -1.60 -8.43
C GLY A 84 -4.13 -2.70 -9.49
N PRO A 85 -4.86 -3.82 -9.37
CA PRO A 85 -5.94 -4.09 -8.41
C PRO A 85 -5.48 -4.06 -6.95
N LEU A 86 -6.25 -3.43 -6.06
CA LEU A 86 -5.94 -3.29 -4.63
C LEU A 86 -7.10 -3.82 -3.78
N GLU A 87 -6.77 -4.57 -2.74
CA GLU A 87 -7.71 -5.09 -1.77
C GLU A 87 -7.30 -4.71 -0.35
N PHE A 88 -8.23 -4.16 0.43
CA PHE A 88 -8.11 -4.01 1.87
C PHE A 88 -8.81 -5.17 2.59
N TRP A 89 -8.09 -5.80 3.50
CA TRP A 89 -8.60 -6.83 4.40
C TRP A 89 -8.52 -6.33 5.84
N ILE A 90 -9.67 -5.95 6.40
CA ILE A 90 -9.77 -5.31 7.70
C ILE A 90 -10.14 -6.37 8.74
N VAL A 91 -9.29 -6.50 9.75
CA VAL A 91 -9.40 -7.52 10.80
C VAL A 91 -9.75 -6.83 12.11
N GLY A 92 -10.76 -7.33 12.82
CA GLY A 92 -11.10 -6.86 14.16
C GLY A 92 -10.24 -7.54 15.24
N ARG A 93 -10.80 -7.70 16.43
CA ARG A 93 -10.13 -8.33 17.59
C ARG A 93 -10.63 -9.74 17.86
N ASP A 94 -11.77 -10.12 17.29
CA ASP A 94 -12.36 -11.44 17.48
C ASP A 94 -11.64 -12.50 16.61
N GLU A 95 -11.02 -13.48 17.27
CA GLU A 95 -10.28 -14.53 16.58
C GLU A 95 -11.16 -15.42 15.71
N GLN A 96 -12.44 -15.62 16.07
CA GLN A 96 -13.35 -16.45 15.29
C GLN A 96 -13.77 -15.74 14.02
N ALA A 97 -14.10 -14.45 14.10
CA ALA A 97 -14.37 -13.59 12.96
C ALA A 97 -13.16 -13.53 12.00
N ALA A 98 -11.94 -13.45 12.54
CA ALA A 98 -10.72 -13.52 11.76
C ALA A 98 -10.54 -14.87 11.04
N ARG A 99 -10.84 -15.99 11.71
CA ARG A 99 -10.82 -17.33 11.07
C ARG A 99 -11.84 -17.47 9.95
N GLU A 100 -13.04 -16.91 10.09
CA GLU A 100 -14.03 -16.90 9.01
C GLU A 100 -13.60 -16.01 7.85
N LEU A 101 -12.97 -14.86 8.14
CA LEU A 101 -12.39 -14.00 7.12
C LEU A 101 -11.26 -14.72 6.34
N ASP A 102 -10.44 -15.54 7.02
CA ASP A 102 -9.41 -16.35 6.39
C ASP A 102 -9.98 -17.36 5.39
N LYS A 103 -11.10 -18.02 5.72
CA LYS A 103 -11.81 -18.91 4.79
C LYS A 103 -12.27 -18.14 3.55
N ARG A 104 -12.93 -17.00 3.75
CA ARG A 104 -13.38 -16.12 2.64
C ARG A 104 -12.22 -15.68 1.76
N TYR A 105 -11.08 -15.30 2.34
CA TYR A 105 -9.87 -14.96 1.58
C TYR A 105 -9.42 -16.10 0.67
N CYS A 106 -9.34 -17.33 1.22
CA CYS A 106 -8.92 -18.49 0.46
C CYS A 106 -9.92 -18.90 -0.62
N GLU A 107 -11.22 -18.73 -0.40
CA GLU A 107 -12.24 -18.89 -1.43
C GLU A 107 -12.03 -17.90 -2.58
N ILE A 108 -11.79 -16.62 -2.28
CA ILE A 108 -11.50 -15.60 -3.31
C ILE A 108 -10.21 -15.93 -4.05
N ARG A 109 -9.14 -16.28 -3.34
CA ARG A 109 -7.86 -16.67 -3.97
C ARG A 109 -8.06 -17.86 -4.91
N LYS A 110 -8.78 -18.91 -4.48
CA LYS A 110 -9.07 -20.08 -5.30
C LYS A 110 -9.95 -19.78 -6.53
N ARG A 111 -10.85 -18.79 -6.46
CA ARG A 111 -11.59 -18.31 -7.63
C ARG A 111 -10.69 -17.56 -8.63
N LYS A 112 -9.78 -16.71 -8.13
CA LYS A 112 -8.84 -15.95 -8.96
C LYS A 112 -7.75 -16.84 -9.58
N ASP A 113 -7.34 -17.87 -8.85
CA ASP A 113 -6.42 -18.90 -9.34
C ASP A 113 -6.87 -20.29 -8.85
N PRO A 114 -7.54 -21.09 -9.72
CA PRO A 114 -7.99 -22.43 -9.38
C PRO A 114 -6.88 -23.40 -8.94
N GLY A 115 -5.61 -23.09 -9.22
CA GLY A 115 -4.46 -23.88 -8.76
C GLY A 115 -4.17 -23.72 -7.27
N ILE A 116 -4.75 -22.71 -6.59
CA ILE A 116 -4.52 -22.49 -5.17
C ILE A 116 -5.21 -23.56 -4.33
N SER A 117 -4.40 -24.31 -3.57
CA SER A 117 -4.91 -25.26 -2.60
C SER A 117 -5.45 -24.54 -1.36
N PHE A 118 -6.66 -24.92 -0.96
CA PHE A 118 -7.40 -24.25 0.11
C PHE A 118 -6.73 -24.42 1.49
N ARG A 119 -6.28 -25.64 1.82
CA ARG A 119 -5.69 -25.95 3.13
C ARG A 119 -4.35 -25.23 3.36
N PRO A 120 -3.38 -25.21 2.42
CA PRO A 120 -2.18 -24.38 2.53
C PRO A 120 -2.50 -22.89 2.64
N CYS A 121 -3.47 -22.38 1.88
CA CYS A 121 -3.87 -20.97 1.96
C CYS A 121 -4.37 -20.58 3.37
N LEU A 122 -5.16 -21.44 4.02
CA LEU A 122 -5.65 -21.20 5.38
C LEU A 122 -4.52 -21.15 6.42
N HIS A 123 -3.45 -21.92 6.22
CA HIS A 123 -2.30 -22.01 7.14
C HIS A 123 -1.11 -21.15 6.68
N ARG A 124 -1.36 -20.15 5.82
CA ARG A 124 -0.33 -19.20 5.39
C ARG A 124 0.25 -18.42 6.58
N GLY A 125 1.51 -18.03 6.48
CA GLY A 125 2.10 -17.05 7.39
C GLY A 125 1.33 -15.73 7.34
N HIS A 126 1.31 -15.01 8.46
CA HIS A 126 0.58 -13.73 8.59
C HIS A 126 -0.89 -13.82 8.17
N ASN A 127 -1.58 -14.90 8.55
CA ASN A 127 -3.03 -15.01 8.36
C ASN A 127 -3.80 -14.03 9.26
N PHE A 128 -5.10 -13.84 9.03
CA PHE A 128 -5.86 -12.82 9.76
C PHE A 128 -5.98 -13.10 11.25
N LEU A 129 -5.95 -14.37 11.65
CA LEU A 129 -5.83 -14.74 13.05
C LEU A 129 -4.61 -14.08 13.73
N SER A 130 -3.47 -14.03 13.05
CA SER A 130 -2.27 -13.38 13.59
C SER A 130 -2.48 -11.87 13.79
N TYR A 131 -3.18 -11.20 12.88
CA TYR A 131 -3.50 -9.77 12.96
C TYR A 131 -4.54 -9.47 14.06
N ALA A 132 -5.51 -10.35 14.29
CA ALA A 132 -6.46 -10.22 15.39
C ALA A 132 -5.75 -10.32 16.76
N ARG A 133 -4.78 -11.24 16.87
CA ARG A 133 -3.99 -11.44 18.10
C ARG A 133 -3.02 -10.30 18.35
N ASN A 134 -2.21 -9.98 17.34
CA ASN A 134 -0.99 -9.18 17.51
C ASN A 134 -1.18 -7.71 17.10
N GLY A 135 -2.23 -7.39 16.34
CA GLY A 135 -2.40 -6.06 15.77
C GLY A 135 -1.61 -5.86 14.48
N ASN A 136 -1.23 -4.61 14.24
CA ASN A 136 -0.39 -4.16 13.12
C ASN A 136 -1.11 -4.12 11.76
N THR A 137 -0.38 -3.66 10.76
CA THR A 137 -0.79 -3.63 9.36
C THR A 137 0.32 -4.21 8.48
N GLY A 138 0.07 -4.36 7.18
CA GLY A 138 1.07 -4.85 6.24
C GLY A 138 0.52 -5.03 4.83
N LEU A 139 1.40 -4.79 3.87
CA LEU A 139 1.20 -5.06 2.45
C LEU A 139 1.69 -6.46 2.07
N ASN A 140 0.87 -7.15 1.27
CA ASN A 140 1.27 -8.30 0.49
C ASN A 140 1.16 -7.97 -1.00
N THR A 141 2.31 -7.78 -1.65
CA THR A 141 2.41 -7.58 -3.09
C THR A 141 2.38 -8.93 -3.80
N ARG A 142 1.36 -9.14 -4.65
CA ARG A 142 1.22 -10.32 -5.50
C ARG A 142 1.74 -9.97 -6.89
N ARG A 143 2.99 -10.32 -7.18
CA ARG A 143 3.65 -10.04 -8.48
C ARG A 143 4.70 -11.10 -8.78
N ASN A 144 4.30 -12.35 -8.98
CA ASN A 144 5.23 -13.46 -9.17
C ASN A 144 5.12 -14.10 -10.56
N GLU A 145 6.20 -14.76 -10.99
CA GLU A 145 6.28 -15.47 -12.30
C GLU A 145 5.26 -16.62 -12.40
N HIS A 146 4.94 -17.24 -11.27
CA HIS A 146 4.06 -18.42 -11.21
C HIS A 146 2.62 -18.09 -10.78
N GLU A 147 2.28 -16.81 -10.65
CA GLU A 147 0.94 -16.40 -10.23
C GLU A 147 0.13 -15.86 -11.42
N LYS A 148 -1.11 -16.35 -11.55
CA LYS A 148 -2.04 -15.87 -12.58
C LYS A 148 -2.59 -14.48 -12.30
N TRP A 149 -2.64 -14.10 -11.02
CA TRP A 149 -3.14 -12.81 -10.58
C TRP A 149 -2.01 -11.95 -10.01
N SER A 150 -1.96 -10.68 -10.42
CA SER A 150 -1.11 -9.67 -9.79
C SER A 150 -1.97 -8.57 -9.17
N GLY A 151 -1.54 -8.07 -8.02
CA GLY A 151 -2.23 -7.00 -7.30
C GLY A 151 -1.64 -6.77 -5.93
N PHE A 152 -2.32 -5.93 -5.16
CA PHE A 152 -1.91 -5.51 -3.83
C PHE A 152 -2.95 -5.91 -2.80
N ILE A 153 -2.50 -6.37 -1.64
CA ILE A 153 -3.37 -6.79 -0.55
C ILE A 153 -2.86 -6.10 0.71
N ILE A 154 -3.58 -5.10 1.21
CA ILE A 154 -3.28 -4.44 2.48
C ILE A 154 -4.13 -5.09 3.56
N THR A 155 -3.50 -5.53 4.65
CA THR A 155 -4.22 -6.00 5.84
C THR A 155 -4.16 -4.93 6.92
N MET A 156 -5.31 -4.50 7.42
CA MET A 156 -5.41 -3.53 8.52
C MET A 156 -6.02 -4.20 9.76
N SER A 157 -5.29 -4.26 10.87
CA SER A 157 -5.88 -4.67 12.15
C SER A 157 -6.62 -3.51 12.83
N GLY A 158 -7.67 -3.80 13.61
CA GLY A 158 -8.33 -2.86 14.53
C GLY A 158 -7.59 -2.67 15.85
N LYS A 159 -6.29 -2.99 15.88
CA LYS A 159 -5.44 -3.02 17.07
C LYS A 159 -4.00 -2.69 16.70
N PHE A 160 -3.38 -1.79 17.47
CA PHE A 160 -1.96 -1.43 17.41
C PHE A 160 -1.45 -1.09 15.99
N PRO A 161 -1.91 0.03 15.40
CA PRO A 161 -2.93 0.95 15.94
C PRO A 161 -4.36 0.49 15.61
N GLY A 162 -5.31 0.80 16.48
CA GLY A 162 -6.75 0.68 16.22
C GLY A 162 -7.37 1.99 15.74
N PRO A 163 -8.61 1.99 15.21
CA PRO A 163 -9.21 3.14 14.53
C PRO A 163 -9.43 4.40 15.39
N GLY A 164 -9.36 4.28 16.71
CA GLY A 164 -9.42 5.42 17.63
C GLY A 164 -8.05 6.04 17.95
N GLU A 165 -6.96 5.42 17.52
CA GLU A 165 -5.60 5.91 17.72
C GLU A 165 -5.20 6.82 16.55
N GLU A 166 -4.51 7.93 16.84
CA GLU A 166 -4.04 8.87 15.80
C GLU A 166 -3.19 8.15 14.74
N ASP A 167 -2.35 7.20 15.17
CA ASP A 167 -1.44 6.44 14.31
C ASP A 167 -2.16 5.52 13.31
N TYR A 168 -3.48 5.28 13.45
CA TYR A 168 -4.23 4.45 12.49
C TYR A 168 -4.27 5.04 11.08
N LYS A 169 -4.45 6.37 11.01
CA LYS A 169 -4.58 7.12 9.77
C LYS A 169 -3.26 7.13 8.97
N PRO A 170 -2.11 7.54 9.54
CA PRO A 170 -0.83 7.42 8.85
C PRO A 170 -0.43 5.96 8.62
N ALA A 171 -0.90 4.97 9.39
CA ALA A 171 -0.66 3.55 9.06
C ALA A 171 -1.33 3.13 7.74
N VAL A 172 -2.56 3.60 7.45
CA VAL A 172 -3.20 3.37 6.14
C VAL A 172 -2.38 4.03 5.02
N LEU A 173 -1.91 5.26 5.24
CA LEU A 173 -1.05 5.96 4.29
C LEU A 173 0.28 5.24 4.07
N HIS A 174 0.89 4.71 5.14
CA HIS A 174 2.15 3.98 5.12
C HIS A 174 2.05 2.75 4.20
N GLU A 175 1.06 1.90 4.42
CA GLU A 175 0.87 0.71 3.58
C GLU A 175 0.51 1.05 2.13
N TYR A 176 -0.24 2.13 1.93
CA TYR A 176 -0.52 2.60 0.58
C TYR A 176 0.73 3.16 -0.11
N PHE A 177 1.66 3.75 0.63
CA PHE A 177 2.93 4.19 0.04
C PHE A 177 3.78 2.99 -0.40
N HIS A 178 3.69 1.84 0.29
CA HIS A 178 4.28 0.61 -0.22
C HIS A 178 3.63 0.16 -1.54
N VAL A 179 2.30 0.32 -1.71
CA VAL A 179 1.64 0.09 -3.00
C VAL A 179 2.25 0.98 -4.09
N TYR A 180 2.44 2.27 -3.79
CA TYR A 180 3.12 3.19 -4.69
C TYR A 180 4.53 2.70 -5.05
N GLN A 181 5.35 2.36 -4.06
CA GLN A 181 6.72 1.87 -4.28
C GLN A 181 6.75 0.62 -5.17
N HIS A 182 5.92 -0.38 -4.87
CA HIS A 182 5.90 -1.64 -5.59
C HIS A 182 5.24 -1.55 -6.97
N ALA A 183 4.28 -0.65 -7.17
CA ALA A 183 3.70 -0.40 -8.49
C ALA A 183 4.77 0.05 -9.50
N HIS A 184 5.77 0.79 -9.05
CA HIS A 184 6.89 1.24 -9.88
C HIS A 184 8.00 0.20 -10.06
N ILE A 185 7.81 -1.05 -9.61
CA ILE A 185 8.74 -2.16 -9.85
C ILE A 185 8.04 -3.20 -10.72
N HIS A 186 8.40 -3.27 -12.00
CA HIS A 186 7.61 -4.04 -12.98
C HIS A 186 7.89 -5.54 -12.99
N SER A 187 9.09 -5.95 -12.53
CA SER A 187 9.55 -7.33 -12.63
C SER A 187 8.68 -8.31 -11.85
N ARG A 188 8.39 -9.48 -12.45
CA ARG A 188 7.78 -10.62 -11.77
C ARG A 188 8.80 -11.50 -11.04
N ASN A 189 10.09 -11.29 -11.29
CA ASN A 189 11.17 -12.00 -10.64
C ASN A 189 11.43 -11.41 -9.23
N GLU A 190 11.31 -12.23 -8.19
CA GLU A 190 11.41 -11.80 -6.79
C GLU A 190 12.77 -11.18 -6.47
N ALA A 191 13.86 -11.86 -6.81
CA ALA A 191 15.22 -11.36 -6.57
C ALA A 191 15.49 -10.02 -7.29
N ALA A 192 14.91 -9.82 -8.48
CA ALA A 192 15.00 -8.53 -9.17
C ALA A 192 14.22 -7.44 -8.43
N ARG A 193 13.03 -7.74 -7.90
CA ARG A 193 12.25 -6.77 -7.10
C ARG A 193 12.96 -6.40 -5.81
N GLU A 194 13.48 -7.38 -5.08
CA GLU A 194 14.22 -7.16 -3.82
C GLU A 194 15.45 -6.28 -4.04
N LYS A 195 16.15 -6.46 -5.17
CA LYS A 195 17.24 -5.56 -5.55
C LYS A 195 16.70 -4.14 -5.77
N LEU A 196 15.59 -3.95 -6.48
CA LEU A 196 15.07 -2.60 -6.77
C LEU A 196 14.46 -1.91 -5.54
N SER A 197 13.87 -2.64 -4.59
CA SER A 197 13.31 -2.08 -3.35
C SER A 197 14.33 -1.93 -2.22
N ARG A 198 15.48 -2.60 -2.34
CA ARG A 198 16.45 -2.87 -1.25
C ARG A 198 15.85 -3.83 -0.21
N VAL A 199 16.69 -4.72 0.29
CA VAL A 199 16.27 -5.78 1.25
C VAL A 199 16.16 -5.30 2.69
N ASN A 200 16.84 -4.21 3.04
CA ASN A 200 16.88 -3.69 4.40
C ASN A 200 15.91 -2.49 4.55
N PRO A 201 15.34 -2.27 5.75
CA PRO A 201 14.20 -1.38 5.95
C PRO A 201 14.42 0.10 5.62
N TRP A 202 15.66 0.58 5.67
CA TRP A 202 16.01 2.00 5.64
C TRP A 202 15.40 2.79 4.48
N TRP A 203 15.23 2.14 3.31
CA TRP A 203 14.68 2.76 2.11
C TRP A 203 13.16 2.58 2.00
N GLY A 204 12.70 1.32 1.94
CA GLY A 204 11.28 1.00 1.74
C GLY A 204 10.41 1.52 2.88
N GLU A 205 10.74 1.11 4.11
CA GLU A 205 9.98 1.44 5.32
C GLU A 205 10.21 2.88 5.77
N GLY A 206 11.46 3.36 5.69
CA GLY A 206 11.78 4.76 5.95
C GLY A 206 11.03 5.71 5.00
N GLY A 207 10.89 5.30 3.73
CA GLY A 207 10.12 5.97 2.71
C GLY A 207 8.63 6.02 2.98
N ALA A 208 8.04 4.85 3.21
CA ALA A 208 6.63 4.73 3.54
C ALA A 208 6.26 5.54 4.78
N GLU A 209 7.09 5.47 5.82
CA GLU A 209 6.88 6.22 7.04
C GLU A 209 6.99 7.72 6.83
N TYR A 210 8.06 8.23 6.23
CA TYR A 210 8.22 9.68 6.08
C TYR A 210 7.11 10.28 5.22
N MET A 211 6.78 9.63 4.10
CA MET A 211 5.76 10.12 3.18
C MET A 211 4.35 10.05 3.78
N ALA A 212 4.05 9.00 4.55
CA ALA A 212 2.79 8.90 5.28
C ALA A 212 2.65 10.00 6.34
N GLN A 213 3.67 10.20 7.17
CA GLN A 213 3.66 11.21 8.23
C GLN A 213 3.60 12.63 7.67
N LEU A 214 4.32 12.89 6.57
CA LEU A 214 4.29 14.18 5.87
C LEU A 214 2.94 14.45 5.20
N LEU A 215 2.31 13.44 4.57
CA LEU A 215 0.99 13.62 3.99
C LEU A 215 -0.06 13.84 5.07
N TYR A 216 0.00 13.07 6.16
CA TYR A 216 -0.88 13.23 7.31
C TYR A 216 -0.76 14.63 7.93
N SER A 217 0.47 15.13 8.14
CA SER A 217 0.69 16.45 8.75
C SER A 217 0.11 17.63 7.95
N ARG A 218 -0.16 17.43 6.65
CA ARG A 218 -0.74 18.42 5.75
C ARG A 218 -2.27 18.40 5.72
N GLN A 219 -2.92 17.44 6.39
CA GLN A 219 -4.38 17.33 6.38
C GLN A 219 -5.05 18.33 7.32
N GLU A 220 -6.25 18.76 6.96
CA GLU A 220 -7.06 19.65 7.79
C GLU A 220 -7.34 19.02 9.17
N GLY A 221 -7.26 19.83 10.22
CA GLY A 221 -7.48 19.40 11.60
C GLY A 221 -6.31 18.69 12.27
N VAL A 222 -5.20 18.43 11.56
CA VAL A 222 -3.97 17.93 12.20
C VAL A 222 -3.25 19.08 12.92
N ARG A 223 -2.80 18.82 14.15
CA ARG A 223 -2.22 19.86 15.01
C ARG A 223 -0.92 20.44 14.43
N PRO A 224 -0.66 21.75 14.60
CA PRO A 224 0.64 22.34 14.28
C PRO A 224 1.77 21.61 15.01
N GLY A 225 2.89 21.41 14.33
CA GLY A 225 4.07 20.74 14.90
C GLY A 225 3.98 19.21 14.98
N TYR A 226 2.88 18.59 14.50
CA TYR A 226 2.73 17.13 14.48
C TYR A 226 3.97 16.41 13.92
N LEU A 227 4.39 16.77 12.70
CA LEU A 227 5.51 16.09 12.04
C LEU A 227 6.81 16.26 12.83
N ARG A 228 7.05 17.45 13.37
CA ARG A 228 8.23 17.75 14.20
C ARG A 228 8.27 16.84 15.44
N GLU A 229 7.13 16.66 16.11
CA GLU A 229 7.00 15.77 17.27
C GLU A 229 7.31 14.31 16.90
N ILE A 230 6.74 13.81 15.80
CA ILE A 230 6.97 12.44 15.31
C ILE A 230 8.44 12.23 14.95
N MET A 231 9.03 13.15 14.18
CA MET A 231 10.42 13.06 13.76
C MET A 231 11.37 13.14 14.97
N GLN A 232 11.11 14.04 15.92
CA GLN A 232 11.89 14.12 17.17
C GLN A 232 11.83 12.82 17.96
N ARG A 233 10.65 12.19 18.05
CA ARG A 233 10.48 10.89 18.70
C ARG A 233 11.32 9.80 18.04
N LYS A 234 11.41 9.79 16.70
CA LYS A 234 12.20 8.81 15.94
C LYS A 234 13.70 8.92 16.17
N LEU A 235 14.23 10.13 16.46
CA LEU A 235 15.64 10.30 16.84
C LEU A 235 16.04 9.53 18.10
N ARG A 236 15.08 9.12 18.95
CA ARG A 236 15.37 8.26 20.11
C ARG A 236 16.02 6.93 19.72
N SER A 237 15.85 6.47 18.48
CA SER A 237 16.50 5.27 17.96
C SER A 237 18.01 5.44 17.72
N LEU A 238 18.55 6.67 17.77
CA LEU A 238 20.00 6.91 17.75
C LEU A 238 20.74 6.22 18.89
N LYS A 239 20.13 6.12 20.08
CA LYS A 239 20.75 5.45 21.24
C LYS A 239 21.02 3.96 21.00
N ASP A 240 20.29 3.37 20.06
CA ASP A 240 20.34 1.94 19.72
C ASP A 240 21.15 1.70 18.44
N LEU A 241 21.65 2.74 17.77
CA LEU A 241 22.57 2.66 16.64
C LEU A 241 24.00 2.41 17.15
N ARG A 242 24.66 1.36 16.67
CA ARG A 242 26.02 1.04 17.13
C ARG A 242 27.04 1.96 16.46
N ARG A 243 28.15 2.21 17.16
CA ARG A 243 29.26 3.00 16.61
C ARG A 243 29.77 2.38 15.30
N GLY A 244 29.80 3.16 14.23
CA GLY A 244 30.25 2.74 12.91
C GLY A 244 29.25 1.89 12.13
N GLU A 245 28.06 1.64 12.67
CA GLU A 245 27.00 0.93 11.96
C GLU A 245 26.20 1.89 11.09
N SER A 246 25.95 1.49 9.84
CA SER A 246 25.10 2.22 8.92
C SER A 246 23.68 1.63 8.93
N ILE A 247 22.65 2.47 8.84
CA ILE A 247 21.24 2.01 8.84
C ILE A 247 20.94 1.08 7.67
N ARG A 248 21.73 1.17 6.59
CA ARG A 248 21.60 0.34 5.41
C ARG A 248 21.88 -1.14 5.67
N ASP A 249 22.65 -1.43 6.72
CA ASP A 249 23.15 -2.78 7.03
C ASP A 249 22.32 -3.48 8.11
N ILE A 250 21.33 -2.78 8.68
CA ILE A 250 20.45 -3.32 9.72
C ILE A 250 19.28 -4.05 9.03
N PRO A 251 19.15 -5.38 9.18
CA PRO A 251 18.07 -6.13 8.54
C PRO A 251 16.75 -6.03 9.33
N TYR A 252 15.69 -6.56 8.73
CA TYR A 252 14.45 -6.85 9.44
C TYR A 252 14.70 -7.74 10.67
N GLY A 253 13.84 -7.61 11.70
CA GLY A 253 13.94 -8.34 12.96
C GLY A 253 14.06 -7.41 14.18
N ARG A 254 14.73 -7.88 15.25
CA ARG A 254 14.72 -7.21 16.57
C ARG A 254 15.21 -5.76 16.56
N ARG A 255 16.10 -5.39 15.63
CA ARG A 255 16.67 -4.04 15.52
C ARG A 255 16.13 -3.24 14.34
N ALA A 256 15.15 -3.78 13.62
CA ALA A 256 14.58 -3.13 12.44
C ALA A 256 14.09 -1.71 12.75
N ARG A 257 13.53 -1.47 13.95
CA ARG A 257 13.11 -0.13 14.38
C ARG A 257 14.18 0.95 14.20
N VAL A 258 15.46 0.63 14.39
CA VAL A 258 16.56 1.59 14.16
C VAL A 258 16.63 2.00 12.70
N ALA A 259 16.57 1.03 11.77
CA ALA A 259 16.55 1.30 10.34
C ALA A 259 15.26 1.98 9.88
N TYR A 260 14.11 1.65 10.47
CA TYR A 260 12.83 2.33 10.18
C TYR A 260 12.90 3.81 10.58
N ASP A 261 13.22 4.08 11.85
CA ASP A 261 13.16 5.43 12.40
C ASP A 261 14.24 6.34 11.80
N LEU A 262 15.47 5.84 11.69
CA LEU A 262 16.56 6.62 11.10
C LEU A 262 16.50 6.61 9.56
N GLY A 263 15.91 5.59 8.95
CA GLY A 263 15.53 5.61 7.53
C GLY A 263 14.51 6.70 7.24
N THR A 264 13.52 6.89 8.11
CA THR A 264 12.56 8.02 8.01
C THR A 264 13.29 9.36 7.98
N TRP A 265 14.28 9.54 8.86
CA TRP A 265 15.14 10.73 8.88
C TRP A 265 16.03 10.84 7.65
N PHE A 266 16.56 9.74 7.14
CA PHE A 266 17.35 9.72 5.92
C PHE A 266 16.51 10.20 4.73
N ILE A 267 15.25 9.78 4.62
CA ILE A 267 14.34 10.25 3.56
C ILE A 267 14.06 11.76 3.71
N ALA A 268 13.84 12.26 4.92
CA ALA A 268 13.72 13.70 5.16
C ALA A 268 14.97 14.48 4.72
N PHE A 269 16.16 13.96 5.06
CA PHE A 269 17.45 14.54 4.72
C PHE A 269 17.71 14.60 3.21
N ILE A 270 17.48 13.51 2.47
CA ILE A 270 17.68 13.55 1.01
C ILE A 270 16.65 14.46 0.33
N ILE A 271 15.42 14.55 0.86
CA ILE A 271 14.40 15.47 0.33
C ILE A 271 14.78 16.92 0.58
N SER A 272 15.33 17.26 1.76
CA SER A 272 15.75 18.63 2.06
C SER A 272 16.94 19.10 1.23
N LYS A 273 17.81 18.18 0.81
CA LYS A 273 18.90 18.44 -0.14
C LYS A 273 18.46 18.44 -1.60
N SER A 274 17.27 17.94 -1.90
CA SER A 274 16.76 17.80 -3.26
C SER A 274 15.32 18.31 -3.38
N SER A 275 14.33 17.42 -3.40
CA SER A 275 12.92 17.74 -3.32
C SER A 275 12.07 16.49 -3.11
N GLU A 276 10.82 16.66 -2.68
CA GLU A 276 9.83 15.58 -2.66
C GLU A 276 9.61 14.99 -4.07
N ASN A 277 9.68 15.81 -5.13
CA ASN A 277 9.56 15.35 -6.51
C ASN A 277 10.75 14.46 -6.93
N ALA A 278 11.96 14.76 -6.47
CA ALA A 278 13.13 13.93 -6.71
C ALA A 278 12.93 12.52 -6.15
N TYR A 279 12.49 12.44 -4.89
CA TYR A 279 12.24 11.17 -4.22
C TYR A 279 11.04 10.42 -4.79
N ARG A 280 9.89 11.08 -4.91
CA ARG A 280 8.63 10.42 -5.27
C ARG A 280 8.52 10.17 -6.76
N VAL A 281 8.97 11.07 -7.62
CA VAL A 281 8.69 10.99 -9.07
C VAL A 281 9.93 10.60 -9.87
N ARG A 282 11.04 11.34 -9.72
CA ARG A 282 12.22 11.12 -10.57
C ARG A 282 12.87 9.76 -10.30
N PHE A 283 13.04 9.39 -9.03
CA PHE A 283 13.65 8.11 -8.66
C PHE A 283 12.86 6.92 -9.23
N PHE A 284 11.55 6.88 -9.00
CA PHE A 284 10.71 5.76 -9.44
C PHE A 284 10.54 5.69 -10.96
N LYS A 285 10.59 6.83 -11.66
CA LYS A 285 10.56 6.88 -13.13
C LYS A 285 11.75 6.14 -13.76
N ASP A 286 12.94 6.31 -13.20
CA ASP A 286 14.18 5.75 -13.76
C ASP A 286 14.50 4.36 -13.17
N LEU A 287 13.84 3.95 -12.07
CA LEU A 287 14.16 2.75 -11.29
C LEU A 287 14.26 1.45 -12.11
N ASN A 288 13.31 1.20 -13.02
CA ASN A 288 13.32 -0.03 -13.81
C ASN A 288 14.44 -0.04 -14.87
N ALA A 289 14.82 1.12 -15.40
CA ALA A 289 15.81 1.23 -16.48
C ALA A 289 17.24 1.27 -15.93
N GLU A 290 17.44 1.98 -14.82
CA GLU A 290 18.77 2.31 -14.29
C GLU A 290 19.15 1.46 -13.07
N GLY A 291 18.19 0.71 -12.51
CA GLY A 291 18.34 0.07 -11.22
C GLY A 291 18.36 1.08 -10.08
N PHE A 292 18.48 0.58 -8.84
CA PHE A 292 18.41 1.40 -7.64
C PHE A 292 19.47 2.51 -7.63
N GLU A 293 20.76 2.17 -7.74
CA GLU A 293 21.84 3.17 -7.62
C GLU A 293 21.86 4.16 -8.79
N GLY A 294 21.58 3.71 -10.01
CA GLY A 294 21.51 4.60 -11.17
C GLY A 294 20.36 5.61 -11.04
N ALA A 295 19.17 5.14 -10.66
CA ALA A 295 18.01 6.02 -10.42
C ALA A 295 18.23 6.95 -9.22
N PHE A 296 18.88 6.45 -8.17
CA PHE A 296 19.25 7.23 -6.99
C PHE A 296 20.20 8.37 -7.36
N LEU A 297 21.32 8.06 -8.02
CA LEU A 297 22.31 9.05 -8.45
C LEU A 297 21.69 10.11 -9.36
N LYS A 298 20.86 9.72 -10.35
CA LYS A 298 20.17 10.67 -11.23
C LYS A 298 19.21 11.59 -10.48
N SER A 299 18.57 11.09 -9.42
CA SER A 299 17.53 11.83 -8.71
C SER A 299 18.09 12.78 -7.66
N PHE A 300 19.18 12.39 -7.00
CA PHE A 300 19.74 13.09 -5.84
C PHE A 300 21.13 13.69 -6.10
N GLY A 301 21.75 13.41 -7.24
CA GLY A 301 23.06 13.96 -7.64
C GLY A 301 24.27 13.30 -6.98
N GLN A 302 24.04 12.40 -6.01
CA GLN A 302 25.06 11.65 -5.28
C GLN A 302 24.60 10.19 -5.15
N SER A 303 25.55 9.25 -5.00
CA SER A 303 25.24 7.84 -4.76
C SER A 303 24.57 7.63 -3.40
N SER A 304 23.89 6.49 -3.22
CA SER A 304 23.29 6.17 -1.92
C SER A 304 24.35 6.05 -0.82
N GLN A 305 25.53 5.53 -1.17
CA GLN A 305 26.69 5.45 -0.27
C GLN A 305 27.12 6.83 0.22
N GLU A 306 27.35 7.78 -0.67
CA GLU A 306 27.82 9.12 -0.31
C GLU A 306 26.82 9.85 0.58
N LEU A 307 25.52 9.80 0.25
CA LEU A 307 24.49 10.45 1.07
C LEU A 307 24.32 9.76 2.43
N LEU A 308 24.43 8.44 2.50
CA LEU A 308 24.40 7.72 3.78
C LEU A 308 25.63 8.05 4.62
N ASP A 309 26.80 8.19 4.01
CA ASP A 309 28.03 8.59 4.70
C ASP A 309 27.94 10.02 5.23
N GLU A 310 27.39 10.96 4.45
CA GLU A 310 27.11 12.32 4.91
C GLU A 310 26.07 12.32 6.04
N PHE A 311 25.00 11.53 5.89
CA PHE A 311 23.95 11.42 6.90
C PHE A 311 24.51 10.93 8.25
N HIS A 312 25.30 9.85 8.23
CA HIS A 312 25.89 9.27 9.44
C HIS A 312 27.07 10.07 9.99
N GLY A 313 27.93 10.60 9.12
CA GLY A 313 29.16 11.30 9.50
C GLY A 313 28.93 12.76 9.90
N HIS A 314 27.86 13.39 9.39
CA HIS A 314 27.58 14.80 9.65
C HIS A 314 26.17 15.02 10.21
N PHE A 315 25.12 14.68 9.46
CA PHE A 315 23.75 15.09 9.82
C PHE A 315 23.31 14.54 11.19
N LEU A 316 23.55 13.25 11.47
CA LEU A 316 23.20 12.62 12.74
C LEU A 316 24.02 13.11 13.95
N ASN A 317 25.04 13.95 13.72
CA ASN A 317 25.87 14.56 14.76
C ASN A 317 25.49 16.02 15.05
N LEU A 318 24.54 16.59 14.30
CA LEU A 318 24.01 17.92 14.56
C LEU A 318 23.23 17.94 15.88
N ASP A 319 23.05 19.13 16.46
CA ASP A 319 22.09 19.27 17.55
C ASP A 319 20.64 19.13 17.04
N LEU A 320 19.72 18.94 17.99
CA LEU A 320 18.31 18.74 17.66
C LEU A 320 17.71 19.93 16.91
N GLU A 321 18.12 21.15 17.24
CA GLU A 321 17.57 22.37 16.63
C GLU A 321 17.94 22.43 15.15
N GLU A 322 19.21 22.17 14.81
CA GLU A 322 19.72 22.11 13.45
C GLU A 322 19.08 20.96 12.66
N MET A 323 18.98 19.74 13.23
CA MET A 323 18.27 18.63 12.56
C MET A 323 16.82 18.99 12.26
N MET A 324 16.16 19.75 13.14
CA MET A 324 14.75 20.11 12.96
C MET A 324 14.51 21.19 11.89
N LYS A 325 15.54 21.86 11.38
CA LYS A 325 15.39 22.85 10.30
C LYS A 325 14.97 22.22 8.97
N ILE A 326 15.22 20.93 8.77
CA ILE A 326 14.85 20.23 7.52
C ILE A 326 13.40 19.73 7.51
N ILE A 327 12.69 19.81 8.64
CA ILE A 327 11.29 19.38 8.76
C ILE A 327 10.38 20.58 8.46
N PRO A 328 9.47 20.47 7.47
CA PRO A 328 8.62 21.57 6.99
C PRO A 328 7.57 22.04 8.01
#